data_AF-A0A127PWC8-F1
#
_entry.id   AF-A0A127PWC8-F1
#
_cell.length_a   1.000
_cell.length_b   1.000
_cell.length_c   1.000
_cell.angle_alpha   90.00
_cell.angle_beta   90.00
_cell.angle_gamma   90.00
#
_symmetry.space_group_name_H-M   'P 1'
#
loop_
_entity.id
_entity.type
_entity.pdbx_description
1 polymer ?
#
loop_
_entity_poly.entity_id
_entity_poly.type
_entity_poly.pdbx_seq_one_letter_code
_entity_poly.pdbx_strand_id
1 'polypeptide(L)' 'MNKPNFFDDIQAKINQAIENSPAKDIEKNVKAMLGQGFSKLDLVTREEFDVQAQVLATTRAKLEALEARVTELEAQLKRP' A
#
# COMPACT_ATOMS: atom_id res chain seq x y z
N MET A 1 -36.84 24.43 5.25
CA MET A 1 -35.46 24.92 5.44
C MET A 1 -34.56 24.06 4.56
N ASN A 2 -34.49 24.37 3.25
CA ASN A 2 -33.77 23.56 2.27
C ASN A 2 -32.43 24.23 1.97
N LYS A 3 -31.33 23.52 2.19
CA LYS A 3 -30.00 23.89 1.72
C LYS A 3 -29.69 23.14 0.41
N PRO A 4 -30.02 23.66 -0.78
CA PRO A 4 -29.25 23.42 -1.99
C PRO A 4 -28.34 24.63 -2.24
N ASN A 5 -27.53 24.65 -3.30
CA ASN A 5 -26.61 25.73 -3.71
C ASN A 5 -25.13 25.56 -3.29
N PHE A 6 -24.79 25.02 -2.11
CA PHE A 6 -23.35 24.90 -1.77
C PHE A 6 -22.62 23.87 -2.65
N PHE A 7 -23.26 22.73 -2.90
CA PHE A 7 -22.68 21.67 -3.73
C PHE A 7 -22.69 22.05 -5.22
N ASP A 8 -23.76 22.73 -5.65
CA ASP A 8 -23.91 23.21 -7.02
C ASP A 8 -22.90 24.33 -7.35
N ASP A 9 -22.66 25.25 -6.41
CA ASP A 9 -21.66 26.32 -6.56
C ASP A 9 -20.23 25.77 -6.59
N ILE A 10 -19.94 24.72 -5.82
CA ILE A 10 -18.65 24.02 -5.87
C ILE A 10 -18.48 23.34 -7.22
N GLN A 11 -19.50 22.64 -7.71
CA GLN A 11 -19.46 21.95 -8.99
C GLN A 11 -19.27 22.94 -10.15
N ALA A 12 -19.99 24.07 -10.13
CA ALA A 12 -19.84 25.13 -11.12
C ALA A 12 -18.44 25.75 -11.11
N LYS A 13 -17.88 26.04 -9.92
CA LYS A 13 -16.52 26.58 -9.79
C LYS A 13 -15.44 25.59 -10.21
N ILE A 14 -15.62 24.29 -9.96
CA ILE A 14 -14.70 23.24 -10.41
C ILE A 14 -14.72 23.16 -11.94
N ASN A 15 -15.90 23.12 -12.56
CA ASN A 15 -16.02 23.09 -14.02
C ASN A 15 -15.40 24.32 -14.67
N GLN A 16 -15.65 25.50 -14.11
CA GLN A 16 -15.12 26.77 -14.62
C GLN A 16 -13.59 26.87 -14.43
N ALA A 17 -13.03 26.27 -13.37
CA ALA A 17 -11.59 26.15 -13.18
C ALA A 17 -10.95 25.14 -14.14
N ILE A 18 -11.67 24.06 -14.51
CA ILE A 18 -11.22 23.08 -15.51
C ILE A 18 -11.26 23.66 -16.93
N GLU A 19 -12.29 24.42 -17.29
CA GLU A 19 -12.44 25.06 -18.60
C GLU A 19 -11.43 26.19 -18.83
N ASN A 20 -11.11 26.97 -17.78
CA ASN A 20 -10.16 28.09 -17.87
C ASN A 20 -8.71 27.71 -17.54
N SER A 21 -8.48 26.47 -17.11
CA SER A 21 -7.14 25.94 -16.91
C SER A 21 -6.69 25.24 -18.19
N PRO A 22 -5.44 25.46 -18.66
CA PRO A 22 -4.86 24.59 -19.66
C PRO A 22 -4.93 23.18 -19.09
N ALA A 23 -5.70 22.26 -19.68
CA ALA A 23 -5.91 20.92 -19.12
C ALA A 23 -4.59 20.21 -18.71
N LYS A 24 -3.49 20.56 -19.37
CA LYS A 24 -2.11 20.15 -19.02
C LYS A 24 -1.63 20.61 -17.64
N ASP A 25 -2.01 21.80 -17.17
CA ASP A 25 -1.62 22.33 -15.86
C ASP A 25 -2.38 21.65 -14.72
N ILE A 26 -3.66 21.32 -14.92
CA ILE A 26 -4.40 20.47 -13.98
C ILE A 26 -3.80 19.08 -13.92
N GLU A 27 -3.55 18.45 -15.08
CA GLU A 27 -2.92 17.13 -15.14
C GLU A 27 -1.58 17.12 -14.40
N LYS A 28 -0.74 18.14 -14.62
CA LYS A 28 0.55 18.32 -13.94
C LYS A 28 0.39 18.48 -12.43
N ASN A 29 -0.55 19.29 -11.97
CA ASN A 29 -0.79 19.52 -10.54
C ASN A 29 -1.35 18.28 -9.84
N VAL A 30 -2.28 17.56 -10.47
CA VAL A 30 -2.81 16.28 -9.94
C VAL A 30 -1.71 15.23 -9.86
N LYS A 31 -0.87 15.11 -10.91
CA LYS A 31 0.26 14.18 -10.91
C LYS A 31 1.31 14.54 -9.85
N ALA A 32 1.58 15.83 -9.64
CA ALA A 32 2.48 16.30 -8.58
C ALA A 32 1.92 16.03 -7.18
N MET A 33 0.61 16.25 -6.96
CA MET A 33 -0.05 15.93 -5.70
C MET A 33 -0.06 14.43 -5.41
N LEU A 34 -0.35 13.59 -6.40
CA LEU A 34 -0.29 12.13 -6.26
C LEU A 34 1.15 11.67 -6.00
N GLY A 35 2.13 12.21 -6.73
CA GLY A 35 3.54 11.96 -6.49
C GLY A 35 3.96 12.32 -5.06
N GLN A 36 3.59 13.50 -4.57
CA GLN A 36 3.88 13.93 -3.20
C GLN A 36 3.13 13.11 -2.15
N GLY A 37 1.91 12.65 -2.45
CA GLY A 37 1.16 11.72 -1.61
C GLY A 37 1.86 10.37 -1.50
N PHE A 38 2.30 9.81 -2.63
CA PHE A 38 3.06 8.56 -2.68
C PHE A 38 4.44 8.67 -2.02
N SER A 39 5.12 9.81 -2.13
CA SER A 39 6.39 10.05 -1.43
C SER A 39 6.25 10.15 0.10
N LYS A 40 5.05 10.41 0.61
CA LYS A 40 4.77 10.40 2.05
C LYS A 40 4.36 9.01 2.58
N LEU A 41 4.14 8.05 1.69
CA LEU A 41 3.88 6.68 2.04
C LEU A 41 5.21 5.91 1.97
N ASP A 42 5.47 5.03 2.93
CA ASP A 42 6.61 4.10 2.91
C ASP A 42 6.39 3.01 1.86
N LEU A 43 6.31 3.42 0.59
CA LEU A 43 6.06 2.52 -0.52
C LEU A 43 7.34 1.76 -0.85
N VAL A 44 7.23 0.45 -0.84
CA VAL A 44 8.22 -0.44 -1.46
C VAL A 44 7.78 -0.75 -2.89
N THR A 45 8.75 -0.97 -3.76
CA THR A 45 8.46 -1.44 -5.11
C THR A 45 7.81 -2.83 -5.05
N ARG A 46 7.07 -3.19 -6.10
CA ARG A 46 6.45 -4.52 -6.18
C ARG A 46 7.50 -5.63 -6.12
N GLU A 47 8.65 -5.42 -6.76
CA GLU A 47 9.77 -6.36 -6.77
C GLU A 47 10.34 -6.57 -5.35
N GLU A 48 10.59 -5.49 -4.61
CA GLU A 48 11.06 -5.59 -3.22
C GLU A 48 10.05 -6.33 -2.33
N PHE A 49 8.75 -6.06 -2.50
CA PHE A 49 7.70 -6.78 -1.79
C PHE A 49 7.74 -8.29 -2.09
N ASP A 50 7.83 -8.66 -3.37
CA ASP A 50 7.85 -10.07 -3.79
C ASP A 50 9.11 -10.79 -3.26
N VAL A 51 10.27 -10.12 -3.22
CA VAL A 51 11.49 -10.64 -2.58
C VAL A 51 11.28 -10.89 -1.09
N GLN A 52 10.69 -9.94 -0.36
CA GLN A 52 10.44 -10.10 1.08
C GLN A 52 9.43 -11.23 1.35
N ALA A 53 8.40 -11.37 0.51
CA ALA A 53 7.44 -12.46 0.60
C ALA A 53 8.13 -13.83 0.44
N GLN A 54 9.07 -13.94 -0.50
CA GLN A 54 9.84 -15.17 -0.72
C GLN A 54 10.79 -15.48 0.44
N VAL A 55 11.47 -14.46 0.99
CA VAL A 55 12.31 -14.61 2.18
C VAL A 55 11.48 -15.11 3.36
N LEU A 56 10.30 -14.53 3.58
CA LEU A 56 9.39 -14.93 4.65
C LEU A 56 8.90 -16.37 4.45
N ALA A 57 8.48 -16.74 3.24
CA ALA A 57 8.06 -18.11 2.93
C ALA A 57 9.17 -19.13 3.22
N THR A 58 10.39 -18.82 2.78
CA THR A 58 11.57 -19.66 3.02
C THR A 58 11.88 -19.78 4.52
N THR A 59 11.75 -18.69 5.26
CA THR A 59 12.01 -18.66 6.71
C THR A 59 10.99 -19.49 7.47
N ARG A 60 9.70 -19.42 7.10
CA ARG A 60 8.66 -20.28 7.69
C ARG A 60 8.92 -21.76 7.47
N ALA A 61 9.25 -22.16 6.24
CA ALA A 61 9.59 -23.55 5.95
C ALA A 61 10.80 -24.05 6.77
N LYS A 62 11.84 -23.20 6.95
CA LYS A 62 12.99 -23.53 7.81
C LYS A 62 12.61 -23.62 9.29
N LEU A 63 11.71 -22.74 9.75
CA LEU A 63 11.23 -22.73 11.13
C LEU A 63 10.46 -24.03 11.43
N GLU A 64 9.50 -24.40 10.58
CA GLU A 64 8.73 -25.64 10.71
C GLU A 64 9.63 -26.88 10.76
N ALA A 65 10.67 -26.92 9.90
CA ALA A 65 11.64 -28.01 9.91
C ALA A 65 12.47 -28.08 11.20
N LEU A 66 12.84 -26.93 11.77
CA LEU A 66 13.54 -26.87 13.05
C LEU A 66 12.64 -27.29 14.22
N GLU A 67 11.38 -26.82 14.25
CA GLU A 67 10.40 -27.21 15.25
C GLU A 67 10.14 -28.72 15.24
N ALA A 68 10.04 -29.33 14.06
CA ALA A 68 9.92 -30.79 13.92
C ALA A 68 11.15 -31.52 14.47
N ARG A 69 12.36 -31.05 14.14
CA ARG A 69 13.61 -31.65 14.66
C ARG A 69 13.73 -31.52 16.17
N VAL A 70 13.37 -30.37 16.74
CA VAL A 70 13.37 -30.18 18.20
C VAL A 70 12.39 -31.13 18.86
N THR A 71 11.17 -31.25 18.32
CA THR A 71 10.15 -32.18 18.81
C THR A 71 10.65 -33.63 18.81
N GLU A 72 11.31 -34.06 17.75
CA GLU A 72 11.89 -35.40 17.65
C GLU A 72 12.97 -35.63 18.71
N LEU A 73 13.89 -34.67 18.88
CA LEU A 73 14.95 -34.74 19.88
C LEU A 73 14.39 -34.77 21.31
N GLU A 74 13.38 -33.95 21.60
CA GLU A 74 12.69 -33.96 22.90
C GLU A 74 12.00 -35.30 23.18
N ALA A 75 11.41 -35.92 22.15
CA ALA A 75 10.78 -37.24 22.28
C ALA A 75 11.82 -38.35 22.54
N GLN A 76 12.99 -38.28 21.90
CA GLN A 76 14.10 -39.20 22.16
C GLN A 76 14.65 -39.07 23.58
N LEU A 77 14.77 -37.84 24.10
CA LEU A 77 15.22 -37.59 25.48
C LEU A 77 14.21 -38.02 26.55
N LYS A 78 12.90 -37.99 26.24
CA LYS A 78 11.83 -38.43 27.14
C LYS A 78 11.61 -39.95 27.14
N ARG A 79 12.29 -40.68 26.26
CA ARG A 79 12.24 -42.14 26.22
C ARG A 79 13.05 -42.68 27.42
N PRO A 80 12.45 -43.55 28.27
CA PRO A 80 13.08 -44.03 29.51
C PRO A 80 14.34 -44.86 29.25
#